data_AF-A0A1Q8S6B2-F1
#
_entry.id   AF-A0A1Q8S6B2-F1
#
_cell.length_a   1.000
_cell.length_b   1.000
_cell.length_c   1.000
_cell.angle_alpha   90.00
_cell.angle_beta   90.00
_cell.angle_gamma   90.00
#
_symmetry.space_group_name_H-M   'P 1'
#
loop_
_entity.id
_entity.type
_entity.pdbx_description
1 polymer ?
#
loop_
_entity_poly.entity_id
_entity_poly.type
_entity_poly.pdbx_seq_one_letter_code
_entity_poly.pdbx_strand_id
1 'polypeptide(L)'
;MWASACSSRLSKGDIKYARPYLNLLEFAVVPDLLRSGAFDGVFDGAAGVIHVTSPLPSATTDFKRDLIDPAVNTTTEILKSAKKASTIKRVVITSSIGVLLTWDYVVSSDMTKVFTAALTATEHFMSEEKPAFDVVNILPSVVTGKNELNSKAEDVAKGGNATAIGILLNNKSEMPTIGVSVRVDDVARAHIDALKPLIAGNRNYICSSGGIIGYYSKALPKKVEDGRLPLAVGKHSRPIHFNTSKTEEAFRWNFASFEEQVKSVTGHYLELLAAK
;
A
#
# COMPACT_ATOMS: atom_id res chain seq x y z
N MET A 1 1.63 3.19 6.63
CA MET A 1 2.97 2.65 6.97
C MET A 1 3.15 1.35 6.19
N TRP A 2 3.91 1.36 5.09
CA TRP A 2 4.15 0.15 4.30
C TRP A 2 5.29 -0.64 4.94
N ALA A 3 5.00 -1.89 5.31
CA ALA A 3 5.88 -2.73 6.10
C ALA A 3 7.10 -3.21 5.30
N SER A 4 8.12 -2.37 5.14
CA SER A 4 9.48 -2.88 5.13
C SER A 4 9.74 -3.43 6.53
N ALA A 5 10.29 -4.64 6.63
CA ALA A 5 10.60 -5.32 7.89
C ALA A 5 11.16 -4.31 8.89
N CYS A 6 10.34 -3.95 9.89
CA CYS A 6 10.73 -3.03 10.94
C CYS A 6 11.60 -3.84 11.91
N SER A 7 12.86 -4.05 11.54
CA SER A 7 13.85 -4.77 12.35
C SER A 7 14.23 -3.99 13.61
N SER A 8 13.87 -2.70 13.68
CA SER A 8 14.01 -1.83 14.85
C SER A 8 12.64 -1.40 15.36
N ARG A 9 12.43 -1.51 16.66
CA ARG A 9 11.22 -1.01 17.34
C ARG A 9 11.08 0.50 17.07
N LEU A 10 10.03 0.90 16.34
CA LEU A 10 9.71 2.33 16.17
C LEU A 10 9.45 2.95 17.55
N SER A 11 10.09 4.09 17.82
CA SER A 11 9.81 4.91 18.99
C SER A 11 8.89 6.07 18.62
N LYS A 12 8.23 6.67 19.62
CA LYS A 12 7.46 7.92 19.43
C LYS A 12 8.30 9.04 18.81
N GLY A 13 9.61 9.06 19.11
CA GLY A 13 10.55 10.07 18.60
C GLY A 13 10.77 10.00 17.09
N ASP A 14 10.57 8.83 16.49
CA ASP A 14 10.77 8.61 15.06
C ASP A 14 9.61 9.17 14.20
N ILE A 15 8.44 9.41 14.81
CA ILE A 15 7.21 9.83 14.11
C ILE A 15 7.06 11.35 14.18
N LYS A 16 7.96 12.07 13.49
CA LYS A 16 8.07 13.54 13.53
C LYS A 16 6.74 14.28 13.28
N TYR A 17 5.86 13.74 12.44
CA TYR A 17 4.62 14.40 12.01
C TYR A 17 3.43 14.09 12.91
N ALA A 18 3.51 13.02 13.70
CA ALA A 18 2.55 12.75 14.76
C ALA A 18 2.92 13.46 16.07
N ARG A 19 3.96 14.32 16.09
CA ARG A 19 4.41 15.06 17.29
C ARG A 19 3.26 15.71 18.08
N PRO A 20 2.29 16.41 17.45
CA PRO A 20 1.16 17.00 18.17
C PRO A 20 0.21 15.97 18.81
N TYR A 21 0.29 14.69 18.40
CA TYR A 21 -0.62 13.62 18.76
C TYR A 21 0.07 12.47 19.49
N LEU A 22 1.35 12.60 19.90
CA LEU A 22 2.10 11.51 20.52
C LEU A 22 1.52 11.06 21.87
N ASN A 23 0.78 11.94 22.56
CA ASN A 23 0.02 11.62 23.77
C ASN A 23 -1.22 10.75 23.49
N LEU A 24 -1.70 10.71 22.25
CA LEU A 24 -2.81 9.86 21.80
C LEU A 24 -2.34 8.54 21.17
N LEU A 25 -1.03 8.32 21.09
CA LEU A 25 -0.43 7.14 20.47
C LEU A 25 0.04 6.13 21.51
N GLU A 26 -0.38 4.88 21.36
CA GLU A 26 0.08 3.75 22.17
C GLU A 26 0.62 2.64 21.27
N PHE A 27 1.49 1.79 21.83
CA PHE A 27 2.09 0.67 21.10
C PHE A 27 1.80 -0.64 21.83
N ALA A 28 1.27 -1.61 21.09
CA ALA A 28 1.23 -3.01 21.49
C ALA A 28 2.29 -3.80 20.72
N VAL A 29 2.93 -4.77 21.36
CA VAL A 29 3.88 -5.68 20.70
C VAL A 29 3.20 -7.02 20.51
N VAL A 30 3.00 -7.42 19.24
CA VAL A 30 2.51 -8.75 18.87
C VAL A 30 3.71 -9.54 18.34
N PRO A 31 4.30 -10.44 19.14
CA PRO A 31 5.57 -11.09 18.80
C PRO A 31 5.45 -12.08 17.65
N ASP A 32 4.27 -12.65 17.45
CA ASP A 32 3.96 -13.58 16.37
C ASP A 32 2.54 -13.31 15.87
N LEU A 33 2.44 -12.82 14.62
CA LEU A 33 1.16 -12.48 13.98
C LEU A 33 0.36 -13.73 13.56
N LEU A 34 1.01 -14.89 13.48
CA LEU A 34 0.40 -16.15 13.03
C LEU A 34 -0.10 -17.00 14.20
N ARG A 35 0.26 -16.65 15.43
CA ARG A 35 -0.21 -17.34 16.63
C ARG A 35 -1.73 -17.16 16.77
N SER A 36 -2.44 -18.24 17.09
CA SER A 36 -3.87 -18.13 17.37
C SER A 36 -4.14 -17.18 18.53
N GLY A 37 -5.06 -16.24 18.34
CA GLY A 37 -5.38 -15.20 19.32
C GLY A 37 -4.28 -14.14 19.49
N ALA A 38 -3.37 -13.99 18.52
CA ALA A 38 -2.27 -13.02 18.57
C ALA A 38 -2.72 -11.57 18.86
N PHE A 39 -3.95 -11.22 18.48
CA PHE A 39 -4.49 -9.87 18.63
C PHE A 39 -5.60 -9.80 19.70
N ASP A 40 -5.82 -10.85 20.49
CA ASP A 40 -6.83 -10.84 21.55
C ASP A 40 -6.51 -9.76 22.59
N GLY A 41 -7.51 -8.95 22.95
CA GLY A 41 -7.36 -7.81 23.88
C GLY A 41 -6.67 -6.58 23.29
N VAL A 42 -5.97 -6.70 22.15
CA VAL A 42 -5.29 -5.55 21.49
C VAL A 42 -6.31 -4.51 20.98
N PHE A 43 -7.51 -4.96 20.65
CA PHE A 43 -8.55 -4.13 20.05
C PHE A 43 -9.60 -3.61 21.06
N ASP A 44 -9.43 -3.91 22.35
CA ASP A 44 -10.40 -3.53 23.37
C ASP A 44 -10.50 -2.00 23.49
N GLY A 45 -11.73 -1.48 23.42
CA GLY A 45 -12.01 -0.04 23.47
C GLY A 45 -11.77 0.69 22.14
N ALA A 46 -11.18 0.04 21.13
CA ALA A 46 -11.04 0.63 19.81
C ALA A 46 -12.39 0.65 19.07
N ALA A 47 -12.60 1.66 18.22
CA ALA A 47 -13.79 1.78 17.37
C ALA A 47 -13.61 1.13 15.98
N GLY A 48 -12.37 0.94 15.55
CA GLY A 48 -12.04 0.31 14.29
C GLY A 48 -10.58 -0.09 14.20
N VAL A 49 -10.28 -0.97 13.25
CA VAL A 49 -8.95 -1.53 13.00
C VAL A 49 -8.50 -1.15 11.59
N ILE A 50 -7.24 -0.75 11.43
CA ILE A 50 -6.61 -0.62 10.11
C ILE A 50 -5.44 -1.62 10.02
N HIS A 51 -5.60 -2.65 9.21
CA HIS A 51 -4.60 -3.66 8.97
C HIS A 51 -3.82 -3.35 7.68
N VAL A 52 -2.57 -2.89 7.84
CA VAL A 52 -1.69 -2.51 6.71
C VAL A 52 -0.61 -3.55 6.41
N THR A 53 -0.45 -4.56 7.28
CA THR A 53 0.68 -5.48 7.24
C THR A 53 0.32 -6.75 6.48
N SER A 54 0.81 -6.90 5.25
CA SER A 54 0.92 -8.21 4.59
C SER A 54 2.40 -8.62 4.54
N PRO A 55 2.75 -9.91 4.68
CA PRO A 55 4.10 -10.36 4.39
C PRO A 55 4.50 -9.90 2.99
N LEU A 56 5.54 -9.07 2.89
CA LEU A 56 6.06 -8.71 1.58
C LEU A 56 6.75 -9.93 0.96
N PRO A 57 6.64 -10.12 -0.37
CA PRO A 57 7.34 -11.18 -1.06
C PRO A 57 8.85 -11.09 -0.81
N SER A 58 9.40 -12.10 -0.12
CA SER A 58 10.81 -12.45 -0.24
C SER A 58 10.95 -13.46 -1.39
N ALA A 59 12.14 -13.56 -1.99
CA ALA A 59 12.38 -14.59 -3.00
C ALA A 59 12.12 -15.97 -2.39
N THR A 60 11.10 -16.67 -2.90
CA THR A 60 10.67 -17.98 -2.40
C THR A 60 10.31 -18.89 -3.56
N THR A 61 10.50 -20.19 -3.37
CA THR A 61 10.01 -21.25 -4.24
C THR A 61 8.68 -21.85 -3.76
N ASP A 62 8.24 -21.53 -2.53
CA ASP A 62 7.00 -22.00 -1.93
C ASP A 62 6.09 -20.80 -1.57
N PHE A 63 5.43 -20.27 -2.60
CA PHE A 63 4.50 -19.15 -2.47
C PHE A 63 3.34 -19.44 -1.52
N LYS A 64 2.93 -20.70 -1.39
CA LYS A 64 1.83 -21.07 -0.51
C LYS A 64 2.25 -20.88 0.94
N ARG A 65 3.33 -21.56 1.35
CA ARG A 65 3.85 -21.51 2.72
C ARG A 65 4.35 -20.13 3.12
N ASP A 66 5.04 -19.44 2.21
CA ASP A 66 5.79 -18.24 2.59
C ASP A 66 5.01 -16.93 2.38
N LEU A 67 3.92 -16.94 1.59
CA LEU A 67 3.12 -15.74 1.31
C LEU A 67 1.62 -15.93 1.49
N ILE A 68 1.04 -16.96 0.88
CA ILE A 68 -0.42 -17.14 0.87
C ILE A 68 -0.93 -17.49 2.26
N ASP A 69 -0.42 -18.58 2.86
CA ASP A 69 -0.86 -19.07 4.16
C ASP A 69 -0.63 -17.99 5.25
N PRO A 70 0.54 -17.30 5.33
CA PRO A 70 0.74 -16.23 6.28
C PRO A 70 -0.21 -15.03 6.09
N ALA A 71 -0.49 -14.62 4.85
CA ALA A 71 -1.42 -13.52 4.58
C ALA A 71 -2.87 -13.89 4.96
N VAL A 72 -3.32 -15.10 4.60
CA VAL A 72 -4.65 -15.63 4.95
C VAL A 72 -4.79 -15.77 6.46
N ASN A 73 -3.82 -16.40 7.12
CA ASN A 73 -3.86 -16.67 8.55
C ASN A 73 -3.82 -15.37 9.37
N THR A 74 -2.92 -14.44 9.03
CA THR A 74 -2.84 -13.14 9.73
C THR A 74 -4.16 -12.37 9.60
N THR A 75 -4.71 -12.28 8.39
CA THR A 75 -5.99 -11.59 8.15
C THR A 75 -7.12 -12.23 8.96
N THR A 76 -7.18 -13.56 8.97
CA THR A 76 -8.20 -14.32 9.69
C THR A 76 -8.08 -14.12 11.21
N GLU A 77 -6.87 -14.14 11.77
CA GLU A 77 -6.67 -13.92 13.21
C GLU A 77 -7.06 -12.49 13.64
N ILE A 78 -6.78 -11.49 12.81
CA ILE A 78 -7.24 -10.11 13.06
C ILE A 78 -8.76 -10.04 13.10
N LEU A 79 -9.44 -10.64 12.12
CA LEU A 79 -10.91 -10.65 12.06
C LEU A 79 -11.52 -11.38 13.26
N LYS A 80 -10.95 -12.51 13.67
CA LYS A 80 -11.37 -13.26 14.87
C LYS A 80 -11.21 -12.43 16.14
N SER A 81 -10.04 -11.81 16.35
CA SER A 81 -9.81 -10.98 17.54
C SER A 81 -10.67 -9.71 17.53
N ALA A 82 -10.87 -9.10 16.36
CA ALA A 82 -11.78 -7.96 16.21
C ALA A 82 -13.24 -8.34 16.56
N LYS A 83 -13.67 -9.57 16.24
CA LYS A 83 -15.01 -10.07 16.58
C LYS A 83 -15.21 -10.24 18.09
N LYS A 84 -14.13 -10.54 18.83
CA LYS A 84 -14.18 -10.61 20.31
C LYS A 84 -14.32 -9.22 20.95
N ALA A 85 -13.78 -8.18 20.31
CA ALA A 85 -13.89 -6.80 20.76
C ALA A 85 -15.21 -6.16 20.29
N SER A 86 -16.23 -6.15 21.16
CA SER A 86 -17.58 -5.65 20.85
C SER A 86 -17.65 -4.16 20.47
N THR A 87 -16.58 -3.39 20.72
CA THR A 87 -16.48 -1.97 20.36
C THR A 87 -16.13 -1.72 18.90
N ILE A 88 -15.60 -2.73 18.21
CA ILE A 88 -15.19 -2.61 16.82
C ILE A 88 -16.41 -2.48 15.92
N LYS A 89 -16.43 -1.41 15.13
CA LYS A 89 -17.47 -1.13 14.12
C LYS A 89 -16.99 -1.40 12.71
N ARG A 90 -15.68 -1.30 12.47
CA ARG A 90 -15.09 -1.46 11.15
C ARG A 90 -13.66 -2.00 11.19
N VAL A 91 -13.36 -2.91 10.26
CA VAL A 91 -11.99 -3.34 9.97
C VAL A 91 -11.64 -2.91 8.54
N VAL A 92 -10.58 -2.13 8.38
CA VAL A 92 -10.05 -1.69 7.09
C VAL A 92 -8.79 -2.49 6.79
N ILE A 93 -8.74 -3.17 5.64
CA ILE A 93 -7.61 -4.02 5.25
C ILE A 93 -6.93 -3.44 4.02
N THR A 94 -5.61 -3.30 4.07
CA THR A 94 -4.80 -3.03 2.89
C THR A 94 -4.68 -4.32 2.06
N SER A 95 -5.37 -4.34 0.93
CA SER A 95 -5.23 -5.35 -0.11
C SER A 95 -4.31 -4.80 -1.23
N SER A 96 -4.52 -5.19 -2.48
CA SER A 96 -3.73 -4.73 -3.62
C SER A 96 -4.52 -4.85 -4.91
N ILE A 97 -4.27 -4.01 -5.90
CA ILE A 97 -4.72 -4.26 -7.28
C ILE A 97 -4.20 -5.60 -7.85
N GLY A 98 -3.18 -6.19 -7.24
CA GLY A 98 -2.68 -7.52 -7.60
C GLY A 98 -3.71 -8.63 -7.43
N VAL A 99 -4.81 -8.39 -6.69
CA VAL A 99 -5.95 -9.32 -6.64
C VAL A 99 -6.89 -9.19 -7.85
N LEU A 100 -6.76 -8.10 -8.61
CA LEU A 100 -7.53 -7.81 -9.83
C LEU A 100 -6.75 -8.17 -11.10
N LEU A 101 -5.45 -8.40 -10.98
CA LEU A 101 -4.54 -8.68 -12.09
C LEU A 101 -3.98 -10.10 -11.91
N THR A 102 -4.05 -10.94 -12.95
CA THR A 102 -3.34 -12.22 -12.91
C THR A 102 -1.84 -11.96 -12.99
N TRP A 103 -1.02 -12.86 -12.43
CA TRP A 103 0.43 -12.74 -12.59
C TRP A 103 0.82 -12.89 -14.06
N ASP A 104 0.07 -13.72 -14.78
CA ASP A 104 0.19 -13.82 -16.22
C ASP A 104 -0.16 -12.53 -16.98
N TYR A 105 -1.17 -11.76 -16.58
CA TYR A 105 -1.41 -10.43 -17.15
C TYR A 105 -0.17 -9.51 -17.02
N VAL A 106 0.61 -9.71 -15.96
CA VAL A 106 1.86 -8.98 -15.72
C VAL A 106 3.04 -9.59 -16.51
N VAL A 107 3.10 -10.92 -16.70
CA VAL A 107 4.31 -11.62 -17.18
C VAL A 107 4.19 -12.64 -18.35
N SER A 108 3.00 -13.14 -18.75
CA SER A 108 2.85 -14.20 -19.78
C SER A 108 1.55 -14.09 -20.63
N SER A 109 1.29 -15.07 -21.53
CA SER A 109 0.10 -15.16 -22.42
C SER A 109 -0.89 -16.29 -22.06
N ASP A 110 -0.72 -16.97 -20.92
CA ASP A 110 -1.67 -17.94 -20.35
C ASP A 110 -2.56 -17.21 -19.31
N MET A 111 -3.79 -17.64 -19.04
CA MET A 111 -4.82 -16.83 -18.37
C MET A 111 -5.39 -17.44 -17.09
N THR A 112 -4.72 -18.43 -16.48
CA THR A 112 -5.41 -19.36 -15.56
C THR A 112 -5.24 -19.15 -14.05
N LYS A 113 -4.49 -18.14 -13.53
CA LYS A 113 -4.35 -17.96 -12.06
C LYS A 113 -4.38 -16.52 -11.53
N VAL A 114 -5.27 -16.27 -10.57
CA VAL A 114 -5.45 -14.99 -9.83
C VAL A 114 -4.93 -15.13 -8.40
N PHE A 115 -4.25 -14.11 -7.87
CA PHE A 115 -3.82 -14.02 -6.47
C PHE A 115 -4.94 -13.41 -5.61
N THR A 116 -5.90 -14.20 -5.10
CA THR A 116 -7.07 -13.68 -4.34
C THR A 116 -7.18 -14.18 -2.89
N ALA A 117 -6.31 -15.08 -2.43
CA ALA A 117 -6.57 -15.86 -1.22
C ALA A 117 -6.92 -15.05 0.04
N ALA A 118 -6.23 -13.94 0.33
CA ALA A 118 -6.54 -13.10 1.50
C ALA A 118 -7.86 -12.32 1.36
N LEU A 119 -8.20 -11.88 0.14
CA LEU A 119 -9.50 -11.27 -0.14
C LEU A 119 -10.62 -12.30 0.01
N THR A 120 -10.43 -13.50 -0.55
CA THR A 120 -11.37 -14.62 -0.41
C THR A 120 -11.55 -15.03 1.06
N ALA A 121 -10.48 -15.04 1.86
CA ALA A 121 -10.56 -15.34 3.29
C ALA A 121 -11.41 -14.31 4.04
N THR A 122 -11.30 -13.04 3.67
CA THR A 122 -12.12 -11.96 4.23
C THR A 122 -13.59 -12.14 3.85
N GLU A 123 -13.88 -12.39 2.58
CA GLU A 123 -15.25 -12.63 2.07
C GLU A 123 -15.89 -13.85 2.75
N HIS A 124 -15.15 -14.94 2.89
CA HIS A 124 -15.59 -16.15 3.56
C HIS A 124 -15.86 -15.93 5.05
N PHE A 125 -14.97 -15.23 5.77
CA PHE A 125 -15.21 -14.88 7.17
C PHE A 125 -16.49 -14.06 7.33
N MET A 126 -16.70 -13.04 6.48
CA MET A 126 -17.89 -12.20 6.57
C MET A 126 -19.19 -12.96 6.27
N SER A 127 -19.16 -13.94 5.36
CA SER A 127 -20.34 -14.76 5.03
C SER A 127 -20.70 -15.75 6.14
N GLU A 128 -19.70 -16.41 6.73
CA GLU A 128 -19.88 -17.46 7.74
C GLU A 128 -20.12 -16.86 9.13
N GLU A 129 -19.25 -15.93 9.55
CA GLU A 129 -19.18 -15.48 10.94
C GLU A 129 -20.10 -14.31 11.25
N LYS A 130 -20.58 -13.60 10.22
CA LYS A 130 -21.53 -12.47 10.27
C LYS A 130 -21.30 -11.55 11.48
N PRO A 131 -20.08 -10.97 11.61
CA PRO A 131 -19.75 -10.13 12.76
C PRO A 131 -20.59 -8.84 12.77
N ALA A 132 -20.61 -8.16 13.92
CA ALA A 132 -21.31 -6.88 14.07
C ALA A 132 -20.61 -5.70 13.36
N PHE A 133 -19.32 -5.85 13.03
CA PHE A 133 -18.57 -4.88 12.24
C PHE A 133 -18.67 -5.17 10.74
N ASP A 134 -18.36 -4.17 9.91
CA ASP A 134 -18.15 -4.35 8.48
C ASP A 134 -16.66 -4.31 8.10
N VAL A 135 -16.33 -4.81 6.90
CA VAL A 135 -14.96 -4.81 6.39
C VAL A 135 -14.83 -3.97 5.14
N VAL A 136 -13.80 -3.12 5.07
CA VAL A 136 -13.46 -2.35 3.87
C VAL A 136 -12.07 -2.73 3.39
N ASN A 137 -11.94 -3.17 2.14
CA ASN A 137 -10.64 -3.42 1.53
C ASN A 137 -10.20 -2.20 0.70
N ILE A 138 -9.00 -1.70 0.96
CA ILE A 138 -8.34 -0.68 0.13
C ILE A 138 -7.38 -1.39 -0.80
N LEU A 139 -7.56 -1.20 -2.12
CA LEU A 139 -6.78 -1.86 -3.18
C LEU A 139 -5.89 -0.81 -3.87
N PRO A 140 -4.74 -0.45 -3.29
CA PRO A 140 -3.81 0.49 -3.91
C PRO A 140 -3.14 -0.14 -5.14
N SER A 141 -2.89 0.69 -6.16
CA SER A 141 -1.91 0.41 -7.21
C SER A 141 -0.48 0.61 -6.68
N VAL A 142 0.52 0.76 -7.55
CA VAL A 142 1.90 0.97 -7.09
C VAL A 142 1.97 2.24 -6.25
N VAL A 143 2.20 2.09 -4.95
CA VAL A 143 2.22 3.24 -4.04
C VAL A 143 3.54 3.99 -4.17
N THR A 144 3.44 5.27 -4.50
CA THR A 144 4.59 6.16 -4.66
C THR A 144 4.41 7.45 -3.87
N GLY A 145 5.52 8.12 -3.54
CA GLY A 145 5.51 9.43 -2.89
C GLY A 145 6.56 9.57 -1.80
N LYS A 146 6.60 10.75 -1.19
CA LYS A 146 7.45 11.07 -0.05
C LYS A 146 7.17 10.13 1.12
N ASN A 147 8.22 9.51 1.67
CA ASN A 147 8.15 8.75 2.91
C ASN A 147 9.13 9.38 3.90
N GLU A 148 8.58 10.01 4.91
CA GLU A 148 9.35 10.89 5.80
C GLU A 148 10.21 10.13 6.82
N LEU A 149 10.04 8.82 6.89
CA LEU A 149 10.92 7.92 7.63
C LEU A 149 12.25 7.67 6.91
N ASN A 150 12.33 8.02 5.63
CA ASN A 150 13.55 7.87 4.86
C ASN A 150 14.57 8.92 5.31
N SER A 151 15.76 8.45 5.69
CA SER A 151 16.86 9.30 6.11
C SER A 151 17.90 9.51 5.02
N LYS A 152 17.92 8.63 4.00
CA LYS A 152 18.85 8.67 2.87
C LYS A 152 18.11 8.56 1.55
N ALA A 153 18.67 9.17 0.51
CA ALA A 153 18.11 9.10 -0.85
C ALA A 153 17.95 7.65 -1.35
N GLU A 154 18.88 6.76 -0.98
CA GLU A 154 18.82 5.32 -1.28
C GLU A 154 17.60 4.63 -0.68
N ASP A 155 17.12 5.08 0.48
CA ASP A 155 15.91 4.52 1.08
C ASP A 155 14.69 4.84 0.21
N VAL A 156 14.68 6.02 -0.44
CA VAL A 156 13.56 6.46 -1.28
C VAL A 156 13.42 5.54 -2.49
N ALA A 157 14.51 4.94 -2.96
CA ALA A 157 14.51 4.01 -4.07
C ALA A 157 14.02 2.59 -3.72
N LYS A 158 13.45 2.36 -2.52
CA LYS A 158 12.93 1.06 -2.07
C LYS A 158 11.39 0.98 -2.22
N GLY A 159 10.84 -0.24 -2.19
CA GLY A 159 9.40 -0.48 -2.23
C GLY A 159 8.76 0.01 -3.53
N GLY A 160 7.52 0.50 -3.46
CA GLY A 160 6.80 1.00 -4.64
C GLY A 160 7.51 2.18 -5.34
N ASN A 161 8.21 3.03 -4.57
CA ASN A 161 9.02 4.12 -5.13
C ASN A 161 10.16 3.65 -6.04
N ALA A 162 10.64 2.41 -5.90
CA ALA A 162 11.67 1.84 -6.77
C ALA A 162 11.25 1.87 -8.25
N THR A 163 9.94 1.74 -8.53
CA THR A 163 9.40 1.81 -9.89
C THR A 163 9.55 3.21 -10.50
N ALA A 164 9.34 4.26 -9.71
CA ALA A 164 9.48 5.65 -10.13
C ALA A 164 10.96 6.08 -10.17
N ILE A 165 11.70 5.86 -9.08
CA ILE A 165 13.11 6.27 -8.97
C ILE A 165 14.00 5.46 -9.93
N GLY A 166 13.71 4.17 -10.15
CA GLY A 166 14.47 3.35 -11.09
C GLY A 166 14.38 3.83 -12.54
N ILE A 167 13.27 4.46 -12.94
CA ILE A 167 13.16 5.14 -14.25
C ILE A 167 14.07 6.37 -14.27
N LEU A 168 14.05 7.18 -13.20
CA LEU A 168 14.84 8.41 -13.11
C LEU A 168 16.35 8.15 -13.11
N LEU A 169 16.79 7.10 -12.44
CA LEU A 169 18.20 6.72 -12.31
C LEU A 169 18.73 5.87 -13.47
N ASN A 170 17.93 5.66 -14.52
CA ASN A 170 18.28 4.82 -15.65
C ASN A 170 18.66 3.37 -15.26
N ASN A 171 18.03 2.84 -14.20
CA ASN A 171 18.25 1.45 -13.80
C ASN A 171 17.73 0.52 -14.90
N LYS A 172 18.58 -0.31 -15.49
CA LYS A 172 18.15 -1.27 -16.51
C LYS A 172 17.43 -2.44 -15.83
N SER A 173 16.14 -2.60 -16.10
CA SER A 173 15.33 -3.76 -15.68
C SER A 173 14.77 -4.40 -16.94
N GLU A 174 14.88 -5.72 -17.05
CA GLU A 174 14.34 -6.48 -18.18
C GLU A 174 12.81 -6.62 -18.10
N MET A 175 12.23 -6.48 -16.90
CA MET A 175 10.78 -6.53 -16.69
C MET A 175 10.10 -5.20 -17.02
N PRO A 176 8.93 -5.21 -17.70
CA PRO A 176 8.17 -4.00 -17.98
C PRO A 176 7.64 -3.38 -16.69
N THR A 177 7.64 -2.05 -16.63
CA THR A 177 7.09 -1.34 -15.47
C THR A 177 5.56 -1.32 -15.57
N ILE A 178 4.88 -1.63 -14.46
CA ILE A 178 3.43 -1.49 -14.35
C ILE A 178 3.07 0.00 -14.44
N GLY A 179 2.27 0.36 -15.43
CA GLY A 179 1.89 1.74 -15.74
C GLY A 179 0.73 2.29 -14.89
N VAL A 180 0.70 1.99 -13.60
CA VAL A 180 -0.27 2.56 -12.66
C VAL A 180 0.36 2.80 -11.30
N SER A 181 0.08 3.96 -10.73
CA SER A 181 0.51 4.32 -9.39
C SER A 181 -0.55 5.14 -8.65
N VAL A 182 -0.35 5.28 -7.34
CA VAL A 182 -1.15 6.15 -6.48
C VAL A 182 -0.25 6.80 -5.45
N ARG A 183 -0.60 8.01 -5.02
CA ARG A 183 0.17 8.72 -4.00
C ARG A 183 -0.04 8.08 -2.63
N VAL A 184 1.04 7.91 -1.87
CA VAL A 184 1.02 7.34 -0.51
C VAL A 184 0.08 8.08 0.44
N ASP A 185 0.02 9.42 0.34
CA ASP A 185 -0.87 10.25 1.18
C ASP A 185 -2.34 9.99 0.88
N ASP A 186 -2.68 9.77 -0.38
CA ASP A 186 -4.06 9.50 -0.80
C ASP A 186 -4.47 8.11 -0.31
N VAL A 187 -3.57 7.12 -0.38
CA VAL A 187 -3.81 5.80 0.19
C VAL A 187 -3.98 5.89 1.70
N ALA A 188 -3.12 6.62 2.41
CA ALA A 188 -3.25 6.81 3.85
C ALA A 188 -4.58 7.48 4.22
N ARG A 189 -4.97 8.53 3.48
CA ARG A 189 -6.27 9.18 3.63
C ARG A 189 -7.43 8.22 3.39
N ALA A 190 -7.36 7.39 2.35
CA ALA A 190 -8.39 6.39 2.06
C ALA A 190 -8.56 5.38 3.21
N HIS A 191 -7.49 4.97 3.88
CA HIS A 191 -7.61 4.08 5.04
C HIS A 191 -8.33 4.74 6.22
N ILE A 192 -8.03 6.01 6.50
CA ILE A 192 -8.67 6.76 7.58
C ILE A 192 -10.13 7.06 7.24
N ASP A 193 -10.40 7.53 6.03
CA ASP A 193 -11.75 7.85 5.56
C ASP A 193 -12.62 6.60 5.52
N ALA A 194 -12.06 5.44 5.19
CA ALA A 194 -12.77 4.16 5.21
C ALA A 194 -13.33 3.81 6.58
N LEU A 195 -12.81 4.33 7.70
CA LEU A 195 -13.39 4.13 9.03
C LEU A 195 -14.72 4.89 9.24
N LYS A 196 -15.02 5.90 8.41
CA LYS A 196 -16.19 6.77 8.60
C LYS A 196 -17.47 6.08 8.15
N PRO A 197 -18.58 6.14 8.92
CA PRO A 197 -19.85 5.50 8.56
C PRO A 197 -20.40 5.86 7.17
N LEU A 198 -20.03 7.03 6.64
CA LEU A 198 -20.37 7.48 5.29
C LEU A 198 -19.83 6.54 4.19
N ILE A 199 -18.69 5.90 4.43
CA ILE A 199 -18.12 4.92 3.51
C ILE A 199 -18.84 3.59 3.73
N ALA A 200 -19.38 3.04 2.64
CA ALA A 200 -20.10 1.79 2.67
C ALA A 200 -19.15 0.62 2.98
N GLY A 201 -19.47 -0.13 4.04
CA GLY A 201 -18.76 -1.34 4.40
C GLY A 201 -18.99 -2.51 3.45
N ASN A 202 -18.25 -3.59 3.68
CA ASN A 202 -18.27 -4.85 2.92
C ASN A 202 -18.00 -4.63 1.43
N ARG A 203 -17.01 -3.78 1.12
CA ARG A 203 -16.66 -3.35 -0.23
C ARG A 203 -15.17 -3.17 -0.42
N ASN A 204 -14.78 -3.22 -1.70
CA ASN A 204 -13.42 -3.00 -2.18
C ASN A 204 -13.34 -1.62 -2.85
N TYR A 205 -12.33 -0.83 -2.48
CA TYR A 205 -12.07 0.49 -3.06
C TYR A 205 -10.71 0.52 -3.71
N ILE A 206 -10.69 0.71 -5.03
CA ILE A 206 -9.45 0.82 -5.81
C ILE A 206 -8.88 2.22 -5.62
N CYS A 207 -7.61 2.29 -5.26
CA CYS A 207 -6.85 3.53 -5.15
C CYS A 207 -5.77 3.55 -6.23
N SER A 208 -6.01 4.31 -7.31
CA SER A 208 -5.11 4.39 -8.46
C SER A 208 -5.28 5.72 -9.19
N SER A 209 -4.21 6.31 -9.71
CA SER A 209 -4.28 7.59 -10.43
C SER A 209 -3.16 7.69 -11.48
N GLY A 210 -3.38 7.01 -12.61
CA GLY A 210 -2.50 7.05 -13.79
C GLY A 210 -1.12 6.40 -13.63
N GLY A 211 -0.31 6.42 -14.70
CA GLY A 211 1.07 5.92 -14.70
C GLY A 211 1.65 5.72 -16.10
N ILE A 212 2.41 6.68 -16.65
CA ILE A 212 3.06 6.49 -17.97
C ILE A 212 4.46 7.13 -17.96
N ILE A 213 5.46 6.39 -18.46
CA ILE A 213 6.86 6.82 -18.56
C ILE A 213 7.00 8.16 -19.31
N GLY A 214 6.18 8.40 -20.33
CA GLY A 214 6.12 9.66 -21.08
C GLY A 214 5.65 10.91 -20.31
N TYR A 215 5.15 10.76 -19.07
CA TYR A 215 4.80 11.89 -18.21
C TYR A 215 5.99 12.39 -17.36
N TYR A 216 6.99 11.55 -17.07
CA TYR A 216 8.13 11.94 -16.24
C TYR A 216 8.97 13.04 -16.89
N SER A 217 9.25 12.92 -18.19
CA SER A 217 9.97 13.95 -18.95
C SER A 217 9.21 15.27 -19.02
N LYS A 218 7.86 15.22 -19.08
CA LYS A 218 7.00 16.41 -19.05
C LYS A 218 6.94 17.06 -17.67
N ALA A 219 6.95 16.26 -16.60
CA ALA A 219 6.84 16.74 -15.22
C ALA A 219 8.15 17.35 -14.68
N LEU A 220 9.31 16.93 -15.21
CA LEU A 220 10.63 17.27 -14.67
C LEU A 220 11.65 17.79 -15.71
N PRO A 221 11.29 18.58 -16.73
CA PRO A 221 12.15 18.89 -17.88
C PRO A 221 13.49 19.53 -17.46
N LYS A 222 13.47 20.52 -16.56
CA LYS A 222 14.68 21.22 -16.11
C LYS A 222 15.70 20.31 -15.40
N LYS A 223 15.23 19.30 -14.65
CA LYS A 223 16.09 18.37 -13.89
C LYS A 223 16.69 17.26 -14.75
N VAL A 224 16.17 17.12 -15.96
CA VAL A 224 16.67 16.21 -16.99
C VAL A 224 17.67 16.97 -17.85
N GLU A 225 17.32 18.20 -18.25
CA GLU A 225 18.21 19.11 -19.00
C GLU A 225 19.50 19.41 -18.25
N ASP A 226 19.46 19.60 -16.93
CA ASP A 226 20.64 19.87 -16.09
C ASP A 226 21.48 18.62 -15.75
N GLY A 227 21.11 17.44 -16.28
CA GLY A 227 21.85 16.18 -16.11
C GLY A 227 21.71 15.51 -14.74
N ARG A 228 20.90 16.06 -13.82
CA ARG A 228 20.70 15.47 -12.48
C ARG A 228 19.88 14.18 -12.50
N LEU A 229 19.03 14.00 -13.51
CA LEU A 229 18.23 12.80 -13.72
C LEU A 229 18.45 12.27 -15.14
N PRO A 230 19.18 11.16 -15.33
CA PRO A 230 19.50 10.64 -16.67
C PRO A 230 18.28 10.16 -17.47
N LEU A 231 17.18 9.76 -16.79
CA LEU A 231 15.94 9.20 -17.37
C LEU A 231 16.12 8.01 -18.34
N ALA A 232 15.58 6.85 -17.98
CA ALA A 232 15.43 5.76 -18.94
C ALA A 232 14.36 6.09 -20.00
N VAL A 233 14.79 6.57 -21.17
CA VAL A 233 13.93 6.76 -22.35
C VAL A 233 13.66 5.40 -23.01
N GLY A 234 12.40 5.12 -23.37
CA GLY A 234 12.06 3.96 -24.21
C GLY A 234 11.76 2.64 -23.48
N LYS A 235 11.67 2.62 -22.15
CA LYS A 235 11.15 1.44 -21.43
C LYS A 235 9.68 1.22 -21.74
N HIS A 236 9.30 -0.02 -22.06
CA HIS A 236 7.90 -0.41 -22.25
C HIS A 236 7.19 -0.42 -20.89
N SER A 237 6.36 0.60 -20.60
CA SER A 237 5.35 0.50 -19.56
C SER A 237 4.17 -0.31 -20.09
N ARG A 238 3.65 -1.25 -19.31
CA ARG A 238 2.34 -1.85 -19.62
C ARG A 238 1.26 -0.89 -19.12
N PRO A 239 0.50 -0.22 -20.01
CA PRO A 239 -0.56 0.67 -19.58
C PRO A 239 -1.66 -0.17 -18.93
N ILE A 240 -1.98 0.14 -17.68
CA ILE A 240 -3.15 -0.40 -16.98
C ILE A 240 -4.04 0.79 -16.69
N HIS A 241 -5.36 0.61 -16.82
CA HIS A 241 -6.31 1.64 -16.46
C HIS A 241 -7.32 1.08 -15.48
N PHE A 242 -7.30 1.62 -14.26
CA PHE A 242 -8.32 1.35 -13.26
C PHE A 242 -9.30 2.51 -13.23
N ASN A 243 -10.59 2.20 -13.33
CA ASN A 243 -11.63 3.19 -13.11
C ASN A 243 -11.82 3.39 -11.60
N THR A 244 -11.47 4.58 -11.12
CA THR A 244 -11.57 4.98 -9.72
C THR A 244 -12.78 5.86 -9.40
N SER A 245 -13.65 6.15 -10.37
CA SER A 245 -14.75 7.12 -10.18
C SER A 245 -15.67 6.74 -9.01
N LYS A 246 -15.96 5.44 -8.83
CA LYS A 246 -16.75 4.94 -7.69
C LYS A 246 -16.06 5.14 -6.35
N THR A 247 -14.73 5.02 -6.31
CA THR A 247 -13.96 5.32 -5.11
C THR A 247 -14.01 6.82 -4.83
N GLU A 248 -13.73 7.67 -5.83
CA GLU A 248 -13.72 9.12 -5.67
C GLU A 248 -15.09 9.68 -5.27
N GLU A 249 -16.17 9.14 -5.85
CA GLU A 249 -17.55 9.47 -5.48
C GLU A 249 -17.84 9.10 -4.02
N ALA A 250 -17.50 7.88 -3.61
CA ALA A 250 -17.74 7.41 -2.24
C ALA A 250 -16.95 8.23 -1.21
N PHE A 251 -15.69 8.54 -1.53
CA PHE A 251 -14.77 9.24 -0.63
C PHE A 251 -14.94 10.77 -0.70
N ARG A 252 -15.59 11.29 -1.74
CA ARG A 252 -15.83 12.73 -1.99
C ARG A 252 -14.55 13.54 -2.17
N TRP A 253 -13.53 12.93 -2.78
CA TRP A 253 -12.30 13.59 -3.19
C TRP A 253 -11.63 12.82 -4.32
N ASN A 254 -10.82 13.54 -5.10
CA ASN A 254 -10.09 12.97 -6.25
C ASN A 254 -8.65 12.65 -5.87
N PHE A 255 -8.11 11.58 -6.44
CA PHE A 255 -6.71 11.24 -6.26
C PHE A 255 -5.79 12.32 -6.84
N ALA A 256 -4.60 12.47 -6.26
CA ALA A 256 -3.57 13.30 -6.82
C ALA A 256 -3.18 12.80 -8.21
N SER A 257 -2.96 13.75 -9.12
CA SER A 257 -2.53 13.46 -10.47
C SER A 257 -1.20 12.71 -10.48
N PHE A 258 -0.93 12.01 -11.57
CA PHE A 258 0.36 11.35 -11.76
C PHE A 258 1.54 12.35 -11.70
N GLU A 259 1.36 13.57 -12.17
CA GLU A 259 2.38 14.63 -12.07
C GLU A 259 2.70 14.99 -10.60
N GLU A 260 1.68 15.12 -9.75
CA GLU A 260 1.86 15.38 -8.32
C GLU A 260 2.56 14.22 -7.61
N GLN A 261 2.25 12.97 -8.00
CA GLN A 261 2.96 11.79 -7.50
C GLN A 261 4.44 11.83 -7.85
N VAL A 262 4.77 12.10 -9.13
CA VAL A 262 6.15 12.22 -9.62
C VAL A 262 6.90 13.35 -8.90
N LYS A 263 6.28 14.52 -8.74
CA LYS A 263 6.85 15.65 -8.00
C LYS A 263 7.12 15.29 -6.54
N SER A 264 6.20 14.57 -5.88
CA SER A 264 6.34 14.14 -4.48
C SER A 264 7.55 13.22 -4.29
N VAL A 265 7.63 12.12 -5.05
CA VAL A 265 8.72 11.14 -4.90
C VAL A 265 10.07 11.70 -5.33
N THR A 266 10.11 12.45 -6.44
CA THR A 266 11.36 13.02 -6.96
C THR A 266 11.85 14.18 -6.09
N GLY A 267 10.95 15.05 -5.66
CA GLY A 267 11.27 16.16 -4.77
C GLY A 267 11.90 15.64 -3.48
N HIS A 268 11.33 14.59 -2.90
CA HIS A 268 11.89 13.96 -1.71
C HIS A 268 13.26 13.32 -1.93
N TYR A 269 13.45 12.61 -3.05
CA TYR A 269 14.77 12.05 -3.41
C TYR A 269 15.83 13.15 -3.56
N LEU A 270 15.50 14.25 -4.24
CA LEU A 270 16.42 15.37 -4.45
C LEU A 270 16.70 16.14 -3.16
N GLU A 271 15.70 16.30 -2.28
CA GLU A 271 15.85 16.90 -0.94
C GLU A 271 16.91 16.14 -0.13
N LEU A 272 16.82 14.81 -0.09
CA LEU A 272 17.79 13.97 0.65
C LEU A 272 19.16 13.87 -0.04
N LEU A 273 19.25 14.05 -1.36
CA LEU A 273 20.54 14.15 -2.05
C LEU A 273 21.26 15.47 -1.75
N ALA A 274 20.51 16.58 -1.60
CA ALA A 274 21.07 17.90 -1.33
C ALA A 274 21.44 18.12 0.14
N ALA A 275 20.89 17.31 1.05
CA ALA A 275 21.19 17.35 2.48
C ALA A 275 22.50 16.63 2.87
N LYS A 276 23.30 16.19 1.88
CA LYS A 276 24.62 15.57 2.07
C LYS A 276 25.73 16.61 2.13
#